data_AF-A0A382XFB6-F1
#
_entry.id   AF-A0A382XFB6-F1
#
_cell.length_a   1.000
_cell.length_b   1.000
_cell.length_c   1.000
_cell.angle_alpha   90.00
_cell.angle_beta   90.00
_cell.angle_gamma   90.00
#
_symmetry.space_group_name_H-M   'P 1'
#
loop_
_entity.id
_entity.type
_entity.pdbx_description
1 polymer ?
#
loop_
_entity_poly.entity_id
_entity_poly.type
_entity_poly.pdbx_seq_one_letter_code
_entity_poly.pdbx_strand_id
1 'polypeptide(L)'
;MQRYFTNLNHKFLLPLIISSFVLFSCVYFNTFYNAETSFKNALKIIEESPIVGTDKLPSQAMKLLGEAIENSKLVIEEYPDSRYIDDAIFIIARASFLRDEVAIAEKHFDLILKHHPESKYFSLSEIWIAYT
;
A
#
# COMPACT_ATOMS: atom_id res chain seq x y z
N MET A 1 36.23 35.41 19.12
CA MET A 1 35.74 34.75 17.89
C MET A 1 34.41 34.06 18.16
N GLN A 2 33.32 34.82 18.29
CA GLN A 2 32.00 34.24 18.55
C GLN A 2 30.93 35.27 18.20
N ARG A 3 30.59 35.37 16.90
CA ARG A 3 29.46 36.21 16.41
C ARG A 3 29.25 35.98 14.90
N TYR A 4 28.96 34.75 14.55
CA TYR A 4 28.25 34.42 13.31
C TYR A 4 27.19 33.38 13.70
N PHE A 5 26.04 33.42 13.05
CA PHE A 5 24.80 32.73 13.43
C PHE A 5 23.97 33.45 14.49
N THR A 6 23.14 34.38 14.04
CA THR A 6 21.68 34.34 14.25
C THR A 6 21.05 35.56 13.58
N ASN A 7 20.60 35.39 12.34
CA ASN A 7 19.53 36.20 11.75
C ASN A 7 19.03 35.50 10.48
N LEU A 8 18.60 34.24 10.62
CA LEU A 8 17.80 33.62 9.58
C LEU A 8 16.37 34.15 9.76
N ASN A 9 15.99 35.08 8.88
CA ASN A 9 14.69 35.76 8.95
C ASN A 9 13.56 34.72 8.97
N HIS A 10 12.76 34.68 10.04
CA HIS A 10 11.64 33.73 10.18
C HIS A 10 10.66 33.75 8.98
N LYS A 11 10.57 34.90 8.29
CA LYS A 11 9.77 35.10 7.08
C LYS A 11 10.22 34.24 5.88
N PHE A 12 11.48 33.80 5.84
CA PHE A 12 12.00 32.89 4.80
C PHE A 12 12.05 31.44 5.27
N LEU A 13 12.15 31.20 6.59
CA LEU A 13 12.08 29.85 7.19
C LEU A 13 10.71 29.19 6.97
N LEU A 14 9.61 29.94 7.19
CA LEU A 14 8.25 29.40 7.04
C LEU A 14 7.94 28.88 5.61
N PRO A 15 8.19 29.65 4.52
CA PRO A 15 7.94 29.16 3.16
C PRO A 15 8.91 28.03 2.74
N LEU A 16 10.13 27.97 3.27
CA LEU A 16 11.05 26.85 3.05
C LEU A 16 10.55 25.55 3.71
N ILE A 17 9.99 25.64 4.92
CA ILE A 17 9.37 24.50 5.62
C ILE A 17 8.11 24.02 4.88
N ILE A 18 7.26 24.95 4.43
CA ILE A 18 6.05 24.63 3.65
C ILE A 18 6.42 23.99 2.30
N SER A 19 7.44 24.51 1.61
CA SER A 19 7.94 23.96 0.34
C SER A 19 8.50 22.54 0.53
N SER A 20 9.25 22.30 1.61
CA SER A 20 9.75 20.96 1.97
C SER A 20 8.60 19.96 2.17
N PHE A 21 7.55 20.34 2.90
CA PHE A 21 6.38 19.48 3.14
C PHE A 21 5.63 19.06 1.85
N VAL A 22 5.61 19.93 0.83
CA VAL A 22 4.95 19.63 -0.45
C VAL A 22 5.72 18.61 -1.27
N LEU A 23 7.05 18.63 -1.27
CA LEU A 23 7.87 17.70 -2.06
C LEU A 23 7.75 16.25 -1.56
N PHE A 24 7.65 16.09 -0.24
CA PHE A 24 7.43 14.81 0.41
C PHE A 24 6.07 14.19 0.00
N SER A 25 5.01 15.00 -0.10
CA SER A 25 3.68 14.56 -0.53
C SER A 25 3.63 13.92 -1.94
N CYS A 26 4.54 14.32 -2.82
CA CYS A 26 4.61 13.82 -4.18
C CYS A 26 5.20 12.40 -4.24
N VAL A 27 6.21 12.10 -3.41
CA VAL A 27 6.80 10.76 -3.37
C VAL A 27 5.86 9.76 -2.68
N TYR A 28 5.16 10.18 -1.62
CA TYR A 28 4.19 9.36 -0.89
C TYR A 28 3.07 8.81 -1.79
N PHE A 29 2.50 9.68 -2.62
CA PHE A 29 1.42 9.31 -3.53
C PHE A 29 1.89 8.33 -4.60
N ASN A 30 3.12 8.49 -5.10
CA ASN A 30 3.64 7.67 -6.19
C ASN A 30 3.80 6.20 -5.78
N THR A 31 4.27 5.89 -4.57
CA THR A 31 4.48 4.49 -4.14
C THR A 31 3.15 3.75 -3.96
N PHE A 32 2.17 4.34 -3.26
CA PHE A 32 0.86 3.72 -3.11
C PHE A 32 0.13 3.62 -4.46
N TYR A 33 0.21 4.64 -5.31
CA TYR A 33 -0.36 4.60 -6.66
C TYR A 33 0.19 3.43 -7.48
N ASN A 34 1.50 3.14 -7.38
CA ASN A 34 2.09 1.98 -8.05
C ASN A 34 1.53 0.67 -7.49
N ALA A 35 1.41 0.53 -6.17
CA ALA A 35 0.81 -0.65 -5.54
C ALA A 35 -0.62 -0.89 -6.03
N GLU A 36 -1.46 0.15 -5.97
CA GLU A 36 -2.86 0.09 -6.35
C GLU A 36 -3.02 -0.20 -7.85
N THR A 37 -2.21 0.44 -8.69
CA THR A 37 -2.24 0.25 -10.14
C THR A 37 -1.83 -1.16 -10.53
N SER A 38 -0.74 -1.70 -9.95
CA SER A 38 -0.32 -3.09 -10.20
C SER A 38 -1.39 -4.08 -9.74
N PHE A 39 -2.01 -3.85 -8.58
CA PHE A 39 -3.10 -4.70 -8.10
C PHE A 39 -4.32 -4.68 -9.03
N LYS A 40 -4.79 -3.49 -9.43
CA LYS A 40 -5.92 -3.33 -10.36
C LYS A 40 -5.65 -3.99 -11.71
N ASN A 41 -4.44 -3.82 -12.25
CA ASN A 41 -4.05 -4.44 -13.51
C ASN A 41 -3.98 -5.97 -13.39
N ALA A 42 -3.50 -6.50 -12.25
CA ALA A 42 -3.53 -7.94 -11.99
C ALA A 42 -4.96 -8.47 -11.99
N LEU A 43 -5.87 -7.83 -11.25
CA LEU A 43 -7.28 -8.22 -11.19
C LEU A 43 -7.93 -8.21 -12.58
N LYS A 44 -7.67 -7.17 -13.37
CA LYS A 44 -8.17 -7.08 -14.75
C LYS A 44 -7.69 -8.25 -15.61
N ILE A 45 -6.41 -8.61 -15.54
CA ILE A 45 -5.87 -9.75 -16.29
C ILE A 45 -6.54 -11.06 -15.84
N ILE A 46 -6.75 -11.24 -14.53
CA ILE A 46 -7.41 -12.44 -13.99
C ILE A 46 -8.85 -12.55 -14.49
N GLU A 47 -9.59 -11.44 -14.48
CA GLU A 47 -10.99 -11.38 -14.92
C GLU A 47 -11.13 -11.60 -16.44
N GLU A 48 -10.22 -11.06 -17.24
CA GLU A 48 -10.23 -11.18 -18.70
C GLU A 48 -9.63 -12.51 -19.20
N SER A 49 -9.01 -13.30 -18.32
CA SER A 49 -8.39 -14.55 -18.71
C SER A 49 -9.42 -15.63 -19.00
N PRO A 50 -9.28 -16.40 -20.10
CA PRO A 50 -10.14 -17.54 -20.33
C PRO A 50 -10.05 -18.51 -19.16
N ILE A 51 -11.18 -19.10 -18.75
CA ILE A 51 -11.20 -20.23 -17.82
C ILE A 51 -10.63 -21.44 -18.57
N VAL A 52 -9.31 -21.45 -18.73
CA VAL A 52 -8.57 -22.65 -19.11
C VAL A 52 -8.57 -23.49 -17.84
N GLY A 53 -8.91 -24.78 -17.93
CA GLY A 53 -9.06 -25.70 -16.78
C GLY A 53 -7.76 -25.99 -15.99
N THR A 54 -6.84 -25.03 -15.95
CA THR A 54 -5.66 -24.98 -15.10
C THR A 54 -5.94 -23.99 -13.98
N ASP A 55 -5.81 -24.41 -12.72
CA ASP A 55 -5.97 -23.55 -11.53
C ASP A 55 -4.85 -22.50 -11.36
N LYS A 56 -4.14 -22.14 -12.44
CA LYS A 56 -2.98 -21.26 -12.42
C LYS A 56 -3.32 -19.89 -12.98
N LEU A 57 -3.02 -18.86 -12.21
CA LEU A 57 -3.10 -17.48 -12.67
C LEU A 57 -2.11 -17.22 -13.83
N PRO A 58 -2.45 -16.31 -14.76
CA PRO A 58 -1.52 -15.84 -15.78
C PRO A 58 -0.22 -15.32 -15.14
N SER A 59 0.92 -15.64 -15.76
CA SER A 59 2.24 -15.23 -15.23
C SER A 59 2.35 -13.72 -15.03
N GLN A 60 1.77 -12.94 -15.94
CA GLN A 60 1.73 -11.47 -15.83
C GLN A 60 0.91 -11.00 -14.63
N ALA A 61 -0.23 -11.64 -14.33
CA ALA A 61 -1.01 -11.34 -13.14
C ALA A 61 -0.21 -11.68 -11.87
N MET A 62 0.42 -12.85 -11.81
CA MET A 62 1.27 -13.25 -10.68
C MET A 62 2.38 -12.24 -10.40
N LYS A 63 3.04 -11.74 -11.46
CA LYS A 63 4.06 -10.70 -11.33
C LYS A 63 3.49 -9.40 -10.75
N LEU A 64 2.39 -8.91 -11.30
CA LEU A 64 1.74 -7.67 -10.85
C LEU A 64 1.23 -7.77 -9.41
N LEU A 65 0.72 -8.93 -8.98
CA LEU A 65 0.36 -9.16 -7.58
C LEU A 65 1.59 -9.07 -6.66
N GLY A 66 2.75 -9.58 -7.09
CA GLY A 66 4.01 -9.42 -6.36
C GLY A 66 4.44 -7.96 -6.23
N GLU A 67 4.41 -7.22 -7.35
CA GLU A 67 4.72 -5.78 -7.36
C GLU A 67 3.77 -4.98 -6.45
N ALA A 68 2.48 -5.34 -6.43
CA ALA A 68 1.50 -4.73 -5.55
C ALA A 68 1.83 -4.95 -4.07
N ILE A 69 2.25 -6.16 -3.70
CA ILE A 69 2.67 -6.51 -2.33
C ILE A 69 3.93 -5.72 -1.95
N GLU A 70 4.95 -5.70 -2.81
CA GLU A 70 6.22 -5.02 -2.53
C GLU A 70 6.02 -3.51 -2.33
N ASN A 71 5.27 -2.85 -3.22
CA ASN A 71 4.99 -1.43 -3.07
C ASN A 71 4.11 -1.14 -1.85
N SER A 72 3.16 -2.01 -1.52
CA SER A 72 2.34 -1.86 -0.30
C SER A 72 3.16 -1.99 0.98
N LYS A 73 4.14 -2.91 1.01
CA LYS A 73 5.08 -3.02 2.14
C LYS A 73 5.90 -1.75 2.30
N LEU A 74 6.41 -1.17 1.20
CA LEU A 74 7.11 0.11 1.24
C LEU A 74 6.22 1.24 1.78
N VAL A 75 4.92 1.26 1.46
CA VAL A 75 3.99 2.24 2.05
C VAL A 75 3.93 2.10 3.57
N ILE A 76 3.86 0.88 4.08
CA ILE A 76 3.77 0.61 5.52
C ILE A 76 5.09 0.92 6.24
N GLU A 77 6.23 0.53 5.64
CA GLU A 77 7.56 0.63 6.26
C GLU A 77 8.10 2.06 6.24
N GLU A 78 8.00 2.74 5.09
CA GLU A 78 8.59 4.06 4.90
C GLU A 78 7.63 5.19 5.29
N TYR A 79 6.31 4.94 5.24
CA TYR A 79 5.28 5.96 5.45
C TYR A 79 4.19 5.52 6.45
N PRO A 80 4.55 5.16 7.70
CA PRO A 80 3.61 4.60 8.69
C PRO A 80 2.46 5.54 9.08
N ASP A 81 2.61 6.86 8.88
CA ASP A 81 1.56 7.86 9.14
C ASP A 81 0.67 8.14 7.91
N SER A 82 0.84 7.36 6.83
CA SER A 82 0.09 7.53 5.59
C SER A 82 -1.40 7.23 5.76
N ARG A 83 -2.24 8.00 5.07
CA ARG A 83 -3.68 7.72 4.97
C ARG A 83 -4.03 6.46 4.20
N TYR A 84 -3.05 5.79 3.61
CA TYR A 84 -3.20 4.60 2.76
C TYR A 84 -2.70 3.33 3.46
N ILE A 85 -2.44 3.37 4.76
CA ILE A 85 -1.92 2.22 5.50
C ILE A 85 -2.91 1.05 5.45
N ASP A 86 -4.18 1.30 5.72
CA ASP A 86 -5.22 0.27 5.68
C ASP A 86 -5.46 -0.23 4.25
N ASP A 87 -5.44 0.66 3.25
CA ASP A 87 -5.46 0.28 1.83
C ASP A 87 -4.29 -0.63 1.45
N ALA A 88 -3.06 -0.30 1.87
CA ALA A 88 -1.85 -1.08 1.57
C ALA A 88 -1.89 -2.46 2.25
N ILE A 89 -2.28 -2.52 3.53
CA ILE A 89 -2.46 -3.80 4.25
C ILE A 89 -3.49 -4.67 3.52
N PHE A 90 -4.61 -4.08 3.09
CA PHE A 90 -5.65 -4.81 2.38
C PHE A 90 -5.20 -5.33 1.01
N ILE A 91 -4.41 -4.54 0.27
CA ILE A 91 -3.79 -4.98 -1.00
C ILE A 91 -2.86 -6.17 -0.75
N ILE A 92 -2.01 -6.13 0.29
CA ILE A 92 -1.14 -7.27 0.62
C ILE A 92 -1.99 -8.51 0.89
N ALA A 93 -3.02 -8.38 1.72
CA ALA A 93 -3.88 -9.50 2.11
C ALA A 93 -4.53 -10.16 0.89
N ARG A 94 -5.19 -9.36 0.03
CA ARG A 94 -5.87 -9.88 -1.16
C ARG A 94 -4.90 -10.40 -2.22
N ALA A 95 -3.77 -9.74 -2.43
CA ALA A 95 -2.80 -10.17 -3.42
C ALA A 95 -2.14 -11.49 -3.00
N SER A 96 -1.80 -11.66 -1.72
CA SER A 96 -1.30 -12.92 -1.18
C SER A 96 -2.35 -14.03 -1.26
N PHE A 97 -3.63 -13.74 -0.98
CA PHE A 97 -4.70 -14.72 -1.16
C PHE A 97 -4.76 -15.26 -2.60
N LEU A 98 -4.76 -14.35 -3.58
CA LEU A 98 -4.77 -14.71 -5.00
C LEU A 98 -3.52 -15.49 -5.44
N ARG A 99 -2.41 -15.30 -4.75
CA ARG A 99 -1.15 -16.02 -4.99
C ARG A 99 -1.06 -17.36 -4.24
N ASP A 100 -2.14 -17.81 -3.60
CA ASP A 100 -2.19 -19.03 -2.77
C ASP A 100 -1.27 -18.95 -1.53
N GLU A 101 -0.94 -17.74 -1.09
CA GLU A 101 -0.13 -17.45 0.10
C GLU A 101 -1.05 -17.22 1.32
N VAL A 102 -1.91 -18.19 1.61
CA VAL A 102 -3.05 -18.07 2.55
C VAL A 102 -2.65 -17.55 3.94
N ALA A 103 -1.57 -18.08 4.53
CA ALA A 103 -1.10 -17.64 5.84
C ALA A 103 -0.67 -16.15 5.87
N ILE A 104 -0.15 -15.64 4.75
CA ILE A 104 0.21 -14.22 4.64
C ILE A 104 -1.07 -13.38 4.50
N ALA A 105 -2.04 -13.87 3.72
CA ALA A 105 -3.33 -13.20 3.55
C ALA A 105 -4.06 -13.04 4.88
N GLU A 106 -4.28 -14.15 5.59
CA GLU A 106 -4.95 -14.18 6.90
C GLU A 106 -4.30 -13.22 7.88
N LYS A 107 -2.96 -13.28 8.03
CA LYS A 107 -2.20 -12.38 8.89
C LYS A 107 -2.51 -10.90 8.61
N HIS A 108 -2.60 -10.49 7.34
CA HIS A 108 -2.82 -9.09 7.00
C HIS A 108 -4.29 -8.67 7.12
N PHE A 109 -5.26 -9.56 6.85
CA PHE A 109 -6.65 -9.30 7.20
C PHE A 109 -6.81 -9.09 8.72
N ASP A 110 -6.14 -9.92 9.52
CA ASP A 110 -6.11 -9.81 10.98
C ASP A 110 -5.53 -8.47 11.47
N LEU A 111 -4.55 -7.91 10.75
CA LEU A 111 -3.99 -6.58 11.09
C LEU A 111 -5.06 -5.48 10.94
N ILE A 112 -5.91 -5.56 9.91
CA ILE A 112 -7.02 -4.60 9.74
C ILE A 112 -7.99 -4.73 10.91
N LEU A 113 -8.38 -5.95 11.27
CA LEU A 113 -9.33 -6.17 12.36
C LEU A 113 -8.80 -5.69 13.72
N LYS A 114 -7.51 -5.87 13.97
CA LYS A 114 -6.88 -5.53 15.27
C LYS A 114 -6.48 -4.06 15.39
N HIS A 115 -6.03 -3.45 14.30
CA HIS A 115 -5.37 -2.14 14.35
C HIS A 115 -6.08 -1.05 13.55
N HIS A 116 -7.03 -1.39 12.67
CA HIS A 116 -7.78 -0.45 11.85
C HIS A 116 -9.30 -0.72 11.89
N PRO A 117 -9.94 -0.71 13.08
CA PRO A 117 -11.36 -1.02 13.23
C PRO A 117 -12.30 -0.05 12.48
N GLU A 118 -11.84 1.17 12.20
CA GLU A 118 -12.55 2.18 11.43
C GLU A 118 -12.36 2.06 9.91
N SER A 119 -11.47 1.17 9.45
CA SER A 119 -11.19 1.01 8.02
C SER A 119 -12.44 0.56 7.27
N LYS A 120 -12.61 1.09 6.06
CA LYS A 120 -13.64 0.61 5.10
C LYS A 120 -13.47 -0.87 4.75
N TYR A 121 -12.31 -1.46 5.05
CA TYR A 121 -12.00 -2.86 4.81
C TYR A 121 -12.26 -3.78 6.00
N PHE A 122 -12.71 -3.28 7.15
CA PHE A 122 -12.93 -4.10 8.35
C PHE A 122 -13.86 -5.29 8.08
N SER A 123 -15.11 -5.02 7.70
CA SER A 123 -16.09 -6.09 7.43
C SER A 123 -15.70 -6.97 6.25
N LEU A 124 -14.99 -6.41 5.27
CA LEU A 124 -14.51 -7.20 4.14
C LEU A 124 -13.39 -8.17 4.57
N SER A 125 -12.55 -7.77 5.52
CA SER A 125 -11.51 -8.62 6.09
C SER A 125 -12.09 -9.77 6.91
N GLU A 126 -13.19 -9.53 7.67
CA GLU A 126 -13.92 -10.61 8.34
C GLU A 126 -14.41 -11.67 7.35
N ILE A 127 -14.95 -11.24 6.21
CA ILE A 127 -15.41 -12.13 5.16
C ILE A 127 -14.23 -12.92 4.56
N TRP A 128 -13.13 -12.25 4.22
CA TRP A 128 -11.98 -12.92 3.60
C TRP A 128 -11.31 -13.94 4.51
N ILE A 129 -11.29 -13.71 5.82
CA ILE A 129 -10.77 -14.69 6.79
C ILE A 129 -11.56 -16.01 6.74
N ALA A 130 -12.85 -15.97 6.39
CA ALA A 130 -13.64 -17.20 6.23
C ALA A 130 -13.28 -18.00 4.96
N TYR A 131 -12.57 -17.38 4.01
CA TYR A 131 -12.09 -18.02 2.78
C TYR A 131 -10.62 -18.45 2.83
N THR A 132 -9.84 -17.90 3.77
CA THR A 132 -8.46 -18.32 4.07
C THR A 132 -8.47 -19.54 4.99
#